data_AF-A0A563DGY2-F1
#
_entry.id   AF-A0A563DGY2-F1
#
_cell.length_a   1.000
_cell.length_b   1.000
_cell.length_c   1.000
_cell.angle_alpha   90.00
_cell.angle_beta   90.00
_cell.angle_gamma   90.00
#
_symmetry.space_group_name_H-M   'P 1'
#
loop_
_entity.id
_entity.type
_entity.pdbx_description
1 polymer ?
#
loop_
_entity_poly.entity_id
_entity_poly.type
_entity_poly.pdbx_seq_one_letter_code
_entity_poly.pdbx_strand_id
1 'polypeptide(L)'
;MKEHDANVLAQKHSRYKTFLFYVKTNLLCLKRNFQNKFHRIKKFPVGNQFKNLPVVSISKSDLWTNNEKKEHRILTAGKIHNLRIASRKINGLEIPAGETFSFWKYIGKPLKSRGFVVGREIREGCLLPTIGGGLCQLSNALYDAAIKANFKILERHRHSLVVEGSLAEVDRDATVKWNYIDLRFLSTQSFRIEVEMTSEKLIVTIKSYNKVNNVRRDIEDNNYLKTSIINDCYTCGNQVCILNNPKINIKNISKTTYVIDEYSSEYENYINNYSEDNSTIILPFFKRQKIKNDNKSWTIHKGEVITYSIIEIYQCIKCKFKKGNIFKLSLEKNRGGG
;
A
#
# COMPACT_ATOMS: atom_id res chain seq x y z
N MET A 1 -23.78 22.67 19.79
CA MET A 1 -23.60 21.27 20.21
C MET A 1 -23.10 21.32 21.65
N LYS A 2 -23.86 20.81 22.62
CA LYS A 2 -23.59 20.98 24.06
C LYS A 2 -22.31 20.22 24.44
N GLU A 3 -21.50 20.78 25.34
CA GLU A 3 -20.23 20.21 25.86
C GLU A 3 -20.32 18.77 26.39
N HIS A 4 -21.54 18.28 26.64
CA HIS A 4 -21.79 16.97 27.20
C HIS A 4 -21.54 15.79 26.23
N ASP A 5 -21.53 16.01 24.92
CA ASP A 5 -21.42 14.95 23.91
C ASP A 5 -19.97 14.65 23.46
N ALA A 6 -19.01 15.55 23.73
CA ALA A 6 -17.59 15.36 23.37
C ALA A 6 -16.90 14.28 24.23
N ASN A 7 -17.43 13.98 25.42
CA ASN A 7 -16.89 12.98 26.33
C ASN A 7 -17.22 11.52 25.98
N VAL A 8 -18.12 11.28 25.02
CA VAL A 8 -18.59 9.91 24.70
C VAL A 8 -17.65 9.17 23.74
N LEU A 9 -16.88 9.87 22.91
CA LEU A 9 -15.97 9.25 21.92
C LEU A 9 -14.51 9.16 22.37
N ALA A 10 -14.13 9.88 23.42
CA ALA A 10 -12.82 9.73 24.08
C ALA A 10 -12.93 8.72 25.23
N GLN A 11 -13.25 7.45 24.95
CA GLN A 11 -13.06 6.41 25.96
C GLN A 11 -11.58 6.43 26.38
N LYS A 12 -11.32 6.89 27.61
CA LYS A 12 -9.99 6.87 28.26
C LYS A 12 -9.28 5.56 27.93
N HIS A 13 -8.22 5.65 27.13
CA HIS A 13 -7.34 4.52 26.83
C HIS A 13 -6.75 4.01 28.14
N SER A 14 -7.30 2.92 28.67
CA SER A 14 -6.77 2.26 29.86
C SER A 14 -5.70 1.25 29.47
N ARG A 15 -4.65 1.12 30.29
CA ARG A 15 -3.66 0.04 30.17
C ARG A 15 -4.33 -1.33 30.13
N TYR A 16 -5.44 -1.49 30.85
CA TYR A 16 -6.26 -2.69 30.85
C TYR A 16 -6.93 -2.96 29.49
N LYS A 17 -7.52 -1.94 28.85
CA LYS A 17 -8.12 -2.08 27.50
C LYS A 17 -7.06 -2.42 26.44
N THR A 18 -5.87 -1.84 26.57
CA THR A 18 -4.72 -2.14 25.70
C THR A 18 -4.24 -3.57 25.89
N PHE A 19 -4.13 -4.02 27.14
CA PHE A 19 -3.80 -5.40 27.48
C PHE A 19 -4.84 -6.40 26.93
N LEU A 20 -6.14 -6.14 27.15
CA LEU A 20 -7.22 -6.97 26.60
C LEU A 20 -7.16 -7.05 25.08
N PHE A 21 -6.92 -5.93 24.39
CA PHE A 21 -6.74 -5.90 22.95
C PHE A 21 -5.55 -6.78 22.51
N TYR A 22 -4.42 -6.70 23.22
CA TYR A 22 -3.25 -7.53 22.95
C TYR A 22 -3.55 -9.02 23.16
N VAL A 23 -4.20 -9.41 24.26
CA VAL A 23 -4.60 -10.80 24.51
C VAL A 23 -5.52 -11.30 23.41
N LYS A 24 -6.57 -10.54 23.06
CA LYS A 24 -7.52 -10.90 22.00
C LYS A 24 -6.84 -11.07 20.65
N THR A 25 -5.94 -10.16 20.27
CA THR A 25 -5.22 -10.25 19.00
C THR A 25 -4.27 -11.45 18.95
N ASN A 26 -3.60 -11.79 20.07
CA ASN A 26 -2.79 -13.00 20.14
C ASN A 26 -3.62 -14.28 20.02
N LEU A 27 -4.77 -14.37 20.69
CA LEU A 27 -5.68 -15.50 20.56
C LEU A 27 -6.18 -15.67 19.11
N LEU A 28 -6.50 -14.57 18.43
CA LEU A 28 -6.88 -14.61 17.01
C LEU A 28 -5.72 -15.09 16.12
N CYS A 29 -4.48 -14.66 16.40
CA CYS A 29 -3.30 -15.15 15.69
C CYS A 29 -3.05 -16.64 15.93
N LEU A 30 -3.21 -17.11 17.18
CA LEU A 30 -3.08 -18.53 17.53
C LEU A 30 -4.14 -19.37 16.83
N LYS A 31 -5.40 -18.94 16.88
CA LYS A 31 -6.52 -19.56 16.14
C LYS A 31 -6.22 -19.63 14.65
N ARG A 32 -5.70 -18.55 14.06
CA ARG A 32 -5.30 -18.53 12.64
C ARG A 32 -4.20 -19.55 12.34
N ASN A 33 -3.16 -19.59 13.16
CA ASN A 33 -2.04 -20.51 12.98
C ASN A 33 -2.51 -21.96 13.07
N PHE A 34 -3.41 -22.26 14.01
CA PHE A 34 -4.05 -23.58 14.13
C PHE A 34 -4.85 -23.92 12.87
N GLN A 35 -5.75 -23.03 12.42
CA GLN A 35 -6.52 -23.23 11.20
C GLN A 35 -5.65 -23.47 9.96
N ASN A 36 -4.57 -22.70 9.79
CA ASN A 36 -3.63 -22.86 8.69
C ASN A 36 -2.79 -24.16 8.77
N LYS A 37 -2.66 -24.76 9.96
CA LYS A 37 -2.02 -26.06 10.14
C LYS A 37 -2.92 -27.18 9.63
N PHE A 38 -4.22 -27.10 9.87
CA PHE A 38 -5.21 -28.08 9.39
C PHE A 38 -5.58 -27.87 7.91
N HIS A 39 -5.67 -26.62 7.46
CA HIS A 39 -5.93 -26.27 6.06
C HIS A 39 -4.64 -25.68 5.48
N ARG A 40 -3.75 -26.56 5.01
CA ARG A 40 -2.42 -26.16 4.51
C ARG A 40 -2.56 -25.43 3.19
N ILE A 41 -2.64 -24.09 3.26
CA ILE A 41 -2.59 -23.23 2.09
C ILE A 41 -1.18 -23.32 1.48
N LYS A 42 -1.10 -23.85 0.26
CA LYS A 42 0.12 -23.93 -0.54
C LYS A 42 0.46 -22.58 -1.17
N LYS A 43 1.73 -22.37 -1.50
CA LYS A 43 2.16 -21.27 -2.37
C LYS A 43 2.36 -21.82 -3.76
N PHE A 44 1.86 -21.11 -4.75
CA PHE A 44 2.09 -21.43 -6.15
C PHE A 44 3.10 -20.47 -6.75
N PRO A 45 3.84 -20.90 -7.78
CA PRO A 45 4.87 -20.08 -8.39
C PRO A 45 4.26 -18.94 -9.22
N VAL A 46 5.09 -17.94 -9.48
CA VAL A 46 4.90 -17.06 -10.63
C VAL A 46 5.26 -17.87 -11.87
N GLY A 47 4.35 -17.97 -12.82
CA GLY A 47 4.52 -18.79 -14.02
C GLY A 47 4.27 -18.01 -15.31
N ASN A 48 4.28 -18.72 -16.43
CA ASN A 48 3.87 -18.21 -17.74
C ASN A 48 2.82 -19.12 -18.41
N GLN A 49 2.41 -20.21 -17.76
CA GLN A 49 1.53 -21.22 -18.34
C GLN A 49 0.16 -20.62 -18.71
N PHE A 50 -0.33 -19.70 -17.90
CA PHE A 50 -1.65 -19.08 -18.02
C PHE A 50 -1.58 -17.63 -18.53
N LYS A 51 -0.43 -17.19 -19.04
CA LYS A 51 -0.22 -15.81 -19.52
C LYS A 51 -1.17 -15.44 -20.66
N ASN A 52 -1.47 -16.40 -21.53
CA ASN A 52 -2.31 -16.24 -22.73
C ASN A 52 -3.79 -16.60 -22.49
N LEU A 53 -4.19 -16.90 -21.26
CA LEU A 53 -5.61 -17.12 -20.94
C LEU A 53 -6.42 -15.83 -21.14
N PRO A 54 -7.72 -15.96 -21.48
CA PRO A 54 -8.56 -14.79 -21.66
C PRO A 54 -8.73 -14.04 -20.34
N VAL A 55 -8.82 -12.71 -20.45
CA VAL A 55 -9.14 -11.84 -19.31
C VAL A 55 -10.60 -12.02 -18.94
N VAL A 56 -10.85 -12.35 -17.67
CA VAL A 56 -12.20 -12.60 -17.13
C VAL A 56 -12.67 -11.43 -16.29
N SER A 57 -11.76 -10.77 -15.57
CA SER A 57 -12.10 -9.56 -14.82
C SER A 57 -10.94 -8.60 -14.70
N ILE A 58 -11.28 -7.32 -14.52
CA ILE A 58 -10.35 -6.24 -14.26
C ILE A 58 -10.91 -5.36 -13.12
N SER A 59 -10.05 -5.03 -12.17
CA SER A 59 -10.29 -3.98 -11.17
C SER A 59 -9.25 -2.87 -11.35
N LYS A 60 -9.69 -1.61 -11.27
CA LYS A 60 -8.83 -0.43 -11.42
C LYS A 60 -9.12 0.52 -10.26
N SER A 61 -8.08 1.08 -9.67
CA SER A 61 -8.20 2.12 -8.62
C SER A 61 -7.08 3.14 -8.76
N ASP A 62 -7.36 4.38 -8.39
CA ASP A 62 -6.37 5.45 -8.49
C ASP A 62 -5.35 5.36 -7.34
N LEU A 63 -4.07 5.56 -7.68
CA LEU A 63 -2.96 5.54 -6.74
C LEU A 63 -2.90 6.84 -5.94
N TRP A 64 -3.18 7.96 -6.60
CA TRP A 64 -3.14 9.30 -6.05
C TRP A 64 -4.55 9.85 -5.87
N THR A 65 -4.76 10.67 -4.84
CA THR A 65 -6.03 11.36 -4.59
C THR A 65 -5.87 12.83 -4.96
N ASN A 66 -6.72 13.35 -5.85
CA ASN A 66 -6.58 14.69 -6.46
C ASN A 66 -6.61 15.85 -5.45
N ASN A 67 -7.30 15.68 -4.31
CA ASN A 67 -7.49 16.74 -3.30
C ASN A 67 -6.62 16.55 -2.04
N GLU A 68 -5.46 15.90 -2.16
CA GLU A 68 -4.63 15.61 -1.00
C GLU A 68 -3.74 16.80 -0.56
N LYS A 69 -3.87 17.18 0.72
CA LYS A 69 -3.03 18.21 1.37
C LYS A 69 -1.54 17.88 1.20
N LYS A 70 -0.68 18.91 1.00
CA LYS A 70 0.78 18.75 0.77
C LYS A 70 1.44 17.89 1.86
N GLU A 71 1.00 18.02 3.10
CA GLU A 71 1.45 17.27 4.28
C GLU A 71 1.17 15.76 4.22
N HIS A 72 0.11 15.31 3.54
CA HIS A 72 -0.23 13.88 3.43
C HIS A 72 0.47 13.19 2.25
N ARG A 73 1.02 13.94 1.30
CA ARG A 73 1.64 13.40 0.08
C ARG A 73 2.78 12.43 0.37
N ILE A 74 3.55 12.66 1.42
CA ILE A 74 4.65 11.77 1.81
C ILE A 74 4.14 10.39 2.27
N LEU A 75 2.98 10.36 2.94
CA LEU A 75 2.34 9.12 3.37
C LEU A 75 1.67 8.40 2.19
N THR A 76 1.18 9.13 1.19
CA THR A 76 0.70 8.54 -0.07
C THR A 76 1.84 7.98 -0.91
N ALA A 77 2.96 8.69 -1.00
CA ALA A 77 4.17 8.16 -1.62
C ALA A 77 4.61 6.86 -0.92
N GLY A 78 4.58 6.82 0.42
CA GLY A 78 4.86 5.60 1.19
C GLY A 78 3.87 4.47 0.95
N LYS A 79 2.57 4.78 0.82
CA LYS A 79 1.54 3.80 0.40
C LYS A 79 1.90 3.18 -0.96
N ILE A 80 2.23 4.00 -1.94
CA ILE A 80 2.51 3.54 -3.30
C ILE A 80 3.74 2.62 -3.33
N HIS A 81 4.77 2.92 -2.53
CA HIS A 81 5.92 2.03 -2.34
C HIS A 81 5.49 0.66 -1.82
N ASN A 82 4.67 0.66 -0.75
CA ASN A 82 4.17 -0.57 -0.13
C ASN A 82 3.32 -1.39 -1.09
N LEU A 83 2.47 -0.72 -1.88
CA LEU A 83 1.68 -1.35 -2.94
C LEU A 83 2.57 -1.97 -4.01
N ARG A 84 3.66 -1.31 -4.43
CA ARG A 84 4.59 -1.86 -5.41
C ARG A 84 5.25 -3.15 -4.91
N ILE A 85 5.74 -3.14 -3.66
CA ILE A 85 6.34 -4.33 -3.04
C ILE A 85 5.33 -5.48 -2.97
N ALA A 86 4.09 -5.19 -2.57
CA ALA A 86 3.05 -6.21 -2.47
C ALA A 86 2.60 -6.73 -3.84
N SER A 87 2.43 -5.83 -4.82
CA SER A 87 2.03 -6.14 -6.18
C SER A 87 3.04 -7.06 -6.86
N ARG A 88 4.34 -6.81 -6.70
CA ARG A 88 5.41 -7.70 -7.22
C ARG A 88 5.34 -9.13 -6.70
N LYS A 89 4.84 -9.34 -5.48
CA LYS A 89 4.68 -10.68 -4.90
C LYS A 89 3.46 -11.43 -5.41
N ILE A 90 2.52 -10.74 -6.06
CA ILE A 90 1.25 -11.30 -6.53
C ILE A 90 1.20 -11.34 -8.06
N ASN A 91 1.88 -10.42 -8.75
CA ASN A 91 1.87 -10.35 -10.18
C ASN A 91 2.40 -11.63 -10.83
N GLY A 92 1.59 -12.24 -11.69
CA GLY A 92 1.89 -13.44 -12.44
C GLY A 92 1.72 -14.74 -11.65
N LEU A 93 1.09 -14.71 -10.48
CA LEU A 93 0.75 -15.93 -9.75
C LEU A 93 -0.24 -16.78 -10.55
N GLU A 94 0.04 -18.07 -10.64
CA GLU A 94 -0.79 -19.08 -11.32
C GLU A 94 -1.32 -20.06 -10.28
N ILE A 95 -2.63 -20.10 -10.09
CA ILE A 95 -3.28 -20.88 -9.02
C ILE A 95 -4.12 -21.97 -9.67
N PRO A 96 -3.87 -23.26 -9.35
CA PRO A 96 -4.66 -24.36 -9.88
C PRO A 96 -6.13 -24.31 -9.45
N ALA A 97 -6.98 -24.97 -10.24
CA ALA A 97 -8.38 -25.23 -9.88
C ALA A 97 -8.52 -25.83 -8.48
N GLY A 98 -9.46 -25.31 -7.69
CA GLY A 98 -9.76 -25.76 -6.33
C GLY A 98 -8.78 -25.27 -5.25
N GLU A 99 -7.64 -24.69 -5.62
CA GLU A 99 -6.65 -24.21 -4.67
C GLU A 99 -6.95 -22.77 -4.20
N THR A 100 -6.52 -22.46 -2.97
CA THR A 100 -6.88 -21.20 -2.29
C THR A 100 -5.80 -20.13 -2.46
N PHE A 101 -6.21 -18.95 -2.92
CA PHE A 101 -5.43 -17.73 -2.75
C PHE A 101 -5.57 -17.20 -1.32
N SER A 102 -4.47 -16.73 -0.73
CA SER A 102 -4.45 -16.03 0.56
C SER A 102 -3.50 -14.85 0.50
N PHE A 103 -4.03 -13.65 0.73
CA PHE A 103 -3.29 -12.40 0.61
C PHE A 103 -2.03 -12.40 1.48
N TRP A 104 -2.18 -12.72 2.77
CA TRP A 104 -1.03 -12.72 3.70
C TRP A 104 -0.08 -13.90 3.49
N LYS A 105 -0.54 -15.01 2.90
CA LYS A 105 0.37 -16.11 2.53
C LYS A 105 1.42 -15.60 1.55
N TYR A 106 1.02 -14.84 0.53
CA TYR A 106 1.94 -14.33 -0.49
C TYR A 106 2.77 -13.14 0.00
N ILE A 107 2.14 -12.13 0.61
CA ILE A 107 2.83 -10.89 1.00
C ILE A 107 3.71 -11.09 2.25
N GLY A 108 3.20 -11.81 3.25
CA GLY A 108 3.82 -11.97 4.56
C GLY A 108 3.77 -10.71 5.43
N LYS A 109 4.39 -10.77 6.62
CA LYS A 109 4.49 -9.63 7.54
C LYS A 109 5.13 -8.40 6.86
N PRO A 110 4.47 -7.23 6.84
CA PRO A 110 5.05 -5.99 6.33
C PRO A 110 6.06 -5.44 7.36
N LEU A 111 7.34 -5.54 7.04
CA LEU A 111 8.45 -5.10 7.91
C LEU A 111 9.36 -4.14 7.15
N LYS A 112 9.97 -3.18 7.87
CA LYS A 112 11.02 -2.30 7.31
C LYS A 112 12.18 -3.09 6.71
N SER A 113 12.58 -4.18 7.35
CA SER A 113 13.62 -5.09 6.85
C SER A 113 13.25 -5.80 5.54
N ARG A 114 11.97 -5.80 5.15
CA ARG A 114 11.46 -6.34 3.89
C ARG A 114 11.11 -5.24 2.88
N GLY A 115 11.62 -4.02 3.10
CA GLY A 115 11.45 -2.86 2.21
C GLY A 115 10.18 -2.03 2.45
N PHE A 116 9.25 -2.47 3.30
CA PHE A 116 8.03 -1.71 3.57
C PHE A 116 8.34 -0.42 4.34
N VAL A 117 7.68 0.67 3.96
CA VAL A 117 7.87 2.00 4.55
C VAL A 117 6.59 2.46 5.25
N VAL A 118 6.69 3.59 5.95
CA VAL A 118 5.52 4.25 6.53
C VAL A 118 4.67 4.83 5.39
N GLY A 119 3.42 4.41 5.32
CA GLY A 119 2.42 4.92 4.37
C GLY A 119 1.12 5.24 5.08
N ARG A 120 0.16 5.82 4.36
CA ARG A 120 -1.17 6.13 4.91
C ARG A 120 -1.99 4.86 5.16
N GLU A 121 -2.60 4.77 6.33
CA GLU A 121 -3.65 3.83 6.69
C GLU A 121 -4.87 4.64 7.14
N ILE A 122 -6.08 4.28 6.71
CA ILE A 122 -7.30 4.86 7.25
C ILE A 122 -7.86 3.88 8.27
N ARG A 123 -7.98 4.31 9.51
CA ARG A 123 -8.51 3.50 10.61
C ARG A 123 -9.46 4.33 11.44
N GLU A 124 -10.69 3.83 11.60
CA GLU A 124 -11.72 4.50 12.40
C GLU A 124 -11.92 5.97 11.97
N GLY A 125 -11.87 6.22 10.65
CA GLY A 125 -12.01 7.55 10.06
C GLY A 125 -10.75 8.41 10.09
N CYS A 126 -9.70 7.99 10.80
CA CYS A 126 -8.47 8.75 10.93
C CYS A 126 -7.40 8.29 9.95
N LEU A 127 -6.65 9.23 9.37
CA LEU A 127 -5.45 8.95 8.60
C LEU A 127 -4.26 8.75 9.55
N LEU A 128 -3.67 7.55 9.54
CA LEU A 128 -2.57 7.15 10.40
C LEU A 128 -1.31 6.78 9.58
N PRO A 129 -0.11 7.18 10.04
CA PRO A 129 1.14 6.72 9.47
C PRO A 129 1.50 5.32 9.98
N THR A 130 1.44 4.31 9.10
CA THR A 130 1.72 2.91 9.47
C THR A 130 2.72 2.25 8.51
N ILE A 131 3.61 1.39 9.04
CA ILE A 131 4.49 0.55 8.23
C ILE A 131 3.64 -0.43 7.41
N GLY A 132 3.77 -0.41 6.09
CA GLY A 132 2.87 -1.19 5.22
C GLY A 132 1.48 -0.57 5.08
N GLY A 133 1.31 0.71 5.44
CA GLY A 133 0.06 1.43 5.25
C GLY A 133 -0.38 1.42 3.77
N GLY A 134 -1.68 1.22 3.58
CA GLY A 134 -2.35 1.29 2.27
C GLY A 134 -2.47 -0.03 1.52
N LEU A 135 -2.01 -1.14 2.08
CA LEU A 135 -2.19 -2.49 1.51
C LEU A 135 -3.65 -2.90 1.34
N CYS A 136 -4.59 -2.31 2.09
CA CYS A 136 -6.02 -2.53 1.90
C CYS A 136 -6.50 -2.13 0.49
N GLN A 137 -5.83 -1.20 -0.20
CA GLN A 137 -6.17 -0.84 -1.57
C GLN A 137 -5.97 -2.03 -2.53
N LEU A 138 -4.89 -2.80 -2.34
CA LEU A 138 -4.62 -3.98 -3.15
C LEU A 138 -5.56 -5.14 -2.81
N SER A 139 -5.90 -5.35 -1.53
CA SER A 139 -6.88 -6.38 -1.16
C SER A 139 -8.28 -6.05 -1.69
N ASN A 140 -8.71 -4.79 -1.65
CA ASN A 140 -9.97 -4.37 -2.27
C ASN A 140 -9.97 -4.67 -3.78
N ALA A 141 -8.91 -4.32 -4.51
CA ALA A 141 -8.82 -4.57 -5.95
C ALA A 141 -8.82 -6.08 -6.29
N LEU A 142 -8.12 -6.90 -5.49
CA LEU A 142 -8.14 -8.36 -5.64
C LEU A 142 -9.52 -8.95 -5.37
N TYR A 143 -10.21 -8.47 -4.33
CA TYR A 143 -11.56 -8.92 -3.99
C TYR A 143 -12.58 -8.52 -5.07
N ASP A 144 -12.55 -7.27 -5.53
CA ASP A 144 -13.41 -6.78 -6.61
C ASP A 144 -13.20 -7.60 -7.90
N ALA A 145 -11.95 -7.83 -8.30
CA ALA A 145 -11.62 -8.68 -9.44
C ALA A 145 -12.13 -10.12 -9.24
N ALA A 146 -11.95 -10.72 -8.05
CA ALA A 146 -12.40 -12.07 -7.75
C ALA A 146 -13.93 -12.21 -7.83
N ILE A 147 -14.70 -11.25 -7.30
CA ILE A 147 -16.17 -11.28 -7.41
C ILE A 147 -16.60 -11.12 -8.86
N LYS A 148 -15.99 -10.18 -9.61
CA LYS A 148 -16.28 -10.00 -11.05
C LYS A 148 -15.97 -11.28 -11.85
N ALA A 149 -14.97 -12.05 -11.42
CA ALA A 149 -14.64 -13.36 -11.98
C ALA A 149 -15.51 -14.51 -11.41
N ASN A 150 -16.54 -14.20 -10.60
CA ASN A 150 -17.43 -15.16 -9.94
C ASN A 150 -16.67 -16.24 -9.12
N PHE A 151 -15.56 -15.86 -8.48
CA PHE A 151 -14.79 -16.76 -7.63
C PHE A 151 -15.48 -16.92 -6.26
N LYS A 152 -15.25 -18.09 -5.63
CA LYS A 152 -15.77 -18.37 -4.29
C LYS A 152 -14.90 -17.66 -3.27
N ILE A 153 -15.50 -16.72 -2.53
CA ILE A 153 -14.86 -16.01 -1.43
C ILE A 153 -14.92 -16.87 -0.17
N LEU A 154 -13.77 -17.24 0.38
CA LEU A 154 -13.65 -18.06 1.59
C LEU A 154 -13.50 -17.21 2.84
N GLU A 155 -12.87 -16.05 2.70
CA GLU A 155 -12.69 -15.10 3.78
C GLU A 155 -12.65 -13.68 3.23
N ARG A 156 -13.50 -12.82 3.80
CA ARG A 156 -13.54 -11.39 3.55
C ARG A 156 -14.00 -10.71 4.84
N HIS A 157 -13.39 -9.57 5.16
CA HIS A 157 -13.80 -8.70 6.25
C HIS A 157 -14.07 -7.32 5.70
N ARG A 158 -15.21 -6.73 6.08
CA ARG A 158 -15.55 -5.35 5.71
C ARG A 158 -14.77 -4.36 6.55
N HIS A 159 -14.46 -3.19 5.99
CA HIS A 159 -13.99 -2.06 6.77
C HIS A 159 -15.11 -1.59 7.70
N SER A 160 -14.73 -1.14 8.89
CA SER A 160 -15.68 -0.61 9.88
C SER A 160 -16.27 0.74 9.46
N LEU A 161 -15.66 1.40 8.46
CA LEU A 161 -16.06 2.69 7.94
C LEU A 161 -16.02 2.66 6.41
N VAL A 162 -17.02 3.26 5.77
CA VAL A 162 -17.12 3.43 4.31
C VAL A 162 -16.67 4.85 3.96
N VAL A 163 -15.75 4.99 3.00
CA VAL A 163 -15.27 6.30 2.49
C VAL A 163 -15.94 6.58 1.15
N GLU A 164 -16.36 7.83 0.93
CA GLU A 164 -17.01 8.23 -0.33
C GLU A 164 -16.12 7.98 -1.56
N GLY A 165 -16.68 7.43 -2.63
CA GLY A 165 -15.97 7.07 -3.87
C GLY A 165 -15.06 5.84 -3.74
N SER A 166 -15.06 5.15 -2.60
CA SER A 166 -14.28 3.93 -2.39
C SER A 166 -15.06 2.68 -2.75
N LEU A 167 -14.34 1.59 -3.06
CA LEU A 167 -14.94 0.27 -3.27
C LEU A 167 -15.79 -0.22 -2.07
N ALA A 168 -15.63 0.36 -0.88
CA ALA A 168 -16.45 0.01 0.28
C ALA A 168 -17.92 0.42 0.13
N GLU A 169 -18.23 1.46 -0.68
CA GLU A 169 -19.61 1.92 -0.90
C GLU A 169 -20.48 0.88 -1.59
N VAL A 170 -19.87 0.11 -2.49
CA VAL A 170 -20.54 -0.91 -3.30
C VAL A 170 -20.28 -2.32 -2.76
N ASP A 171 -19.92 -2.43 -1.47
CA ASP A 171 -19.61 -3.69 -0.79
C ASP A 171 -18.48 -4.50 -1.48
N ARG A 172 -17.54 -3.79 -2.13
CA ARG A 172 -16.36 -4.31 -2.86
C ARG A 172 -15.05 -4.14 -2.08
N ASP A 173 -15.12 -3.99 -0.77
CA ASP A 173 -13.94 -3.85 0.08
C ASP A 173 -13.57 -5.15 0.82
N ALA A 174 -12.27 -5.29 1.10
CA ALA A 174 -11.70 -6.36 1.89
C ALA A 174 -10.59 -5.77 2.79
N THR A 175 -10.90 -5.58 4.06
CA THR A 175 -9.90 -5.25 5.08
C THR A 175 -8.94 -6.41 5.28
N VAL A 176 -7.66 -6.10 5.46
CA VAL A 176 -6.62 -7.07 5.79
C VAL A 176 -5.77 -6.58 6.96
N LYS A 177 -5.43 -7.49 7.87
CA LYS A 177 -4.54 -7.21 8.99
C LYS A 177 -3.68 -8.42 9.32
N TRP A 178 -2.37 -8.24 9.20
CA TRP A 178 -1.40 -9.25 9.56
C TRP A 178 -1.52 -9.60 11.07
N ASN A 179 -1.66 -10.85 11.50
CA ASN A 179 -1.79 -12.13 10.78
C ASN A 179 -3.09 -12.85 11.17
N TYR A 180 -4.22 -12.15 11.18
CA TYR A 180 -5.49 -12.75 11.61
C TYR A 180 -6.71 -12.33 10.80
N ILE A 181 -6.64 -11.23 10.04
CA ILE A 181 -7.66 -10.80 9.07
C ILE A 181 -7.05 -10.93 7.67
N ASP A 182 -7.57 -11.82 6.84
CA ASP A 182 -7.02 -12.17 5.53
C ASP A 182 -8.10 -12.05 4.44
N LEU A 183 -7.66 -11.95 3.19
CA LEU A 183 -8.52 -12.11 2.02
C LEU A 183 -8.20 -13.47 1.40
N ARG A 184 -9.23 -14.33 1.31
CA ARG A 184 -9.09 -15.69 0.73
C ARG A 184 -10.20 -15.99 -0.25
N PHE A 185 -9.83 -16.53 -1.39
CA PHE A 185 -10.77 -16.97 -2.42
C PHE A 185 -10.20 -18.15 -3.22
N LEU A 186 -11.07 -18.89 -3.88
CA LEU A 186 -10.69 -19.96 -4.81
C LEU A 186 -11.60 -19.94 -6.04
N SER A 187 -11.18 -20.66 -7.07
CA SER A 187 -11.96 -20.87 -8.28
C SER A 187 -12.02 -22.37 -8.59
N THR A 188 -13.08 -22.81 -9.26
CA THR A 188 -13.19 -24.18 -9.80
C THR A 188 -12.28 -24.40 -11.02
N GLN A 189 -11.69 -23.32 -11.56
CA GLN A 189 -10.75 -23.37 -12.66
C GLN A 189 -9.41 -22.75 -12.27
N SER A 190 -8.35 -23.17 -12.96
CA SER A 190 -7.03 -22.55 -12.81
C SER A 190 -7.05 -21.12 -13.31
N PHE A 191 -6.40 -20.22 -12.59
CA PHE A 191 -6.41 -18.79 -12.90
C PHE A 191 -5.05 -18.14 -12.67
N ARG A 192 -4.85 -17.00 -13.33
CA ARG A 192 -3.68 -16.14 -13.19
C ARG A 192 -4.10 -14.78 -12.66
N ILE A 193 -3.34 -14.27 -11.69
CA ILE A 193 -3.48 -12.90 -11.19
C ILE A 193 -2.35 -12.05 -11.78
N GLU A 194 -2.70 -10.99 -12.49
CA GLU A 194 -1.75 -9.98 -12.95
C GLU A 194 -2.01 -8.68 -12.20
N VAL A 195 -0.95 -8.07 -11.69
CA VAL A 195 -1.02 -6.81 -10.95
C VAL A 195 -0.05 -5.83 -11.59
N GLU A 196 -0.60 -4.74 -12.10
CA GLU A 196 0.13 -3.68 -12.77
C GLU A 196 -0.10 -2.35 -12.02
N MET A 197 0.96 -1.55 -11.93
CA MET A 197 0.89 -0.18 -11.43
C MET A 197 1.39 0.74 -12.55
N THR A 198 0.52 1.63 -13.01
CA THR A 198 0.87 2.75 -13.90
C THR A 198 1.15 3.99 -13.07
N SER A 199 1.53 5.10 -13.70
CA SER A 199 1.76 6.38 -13.00
C SER A 199 0.58 6.84 -12.13
N GLU A 200 -0.64 6.40 -12.47
CA GLU A 200 -1.89 6.86 -11.87
C GLU A 200 -2.72 5.74 -11.27
N LYS A 201 -2.62 4.50 -11.75
CA LYS A 201 -3.59 3.44 -11.45
C LYS A 201 -2.94 2.16 -10.97
N LEU A 202 -3.58 1.54 -9.98
CA LEU A 202 -3.41 0.13 -9.63
C LEU A 202 -4.43 -0.68 -10.42
N ILE A 203 -3.96 -1.65 -11.20
CA ILE A 203 -4.77 -2.50 -12.06
C ILE A 203 -4.55 -3.95 -11.65
N VAL A 204 -5.63 -4.65 -11.33
CA VAL A 204 -5.63 -6.09 -11.06
C VAL A 204 -6.45 -6.78 -12.14
N THR A 205 -5.84 -7.76 -12.79
CA THR A 205 -6.46 -8.53 -13.87
C THR A 205 -6.47 -10.00 -13.49
N ILE A 206 -7.61 -10.67 -13.67
CA ILE A 206 -7.72 -12.13 -13.53
C ILE A 206 -7.93 -12.74 -14.91
N LYS A 207 -7.09 -13.72 -15.25
CA LYS A 207 -7.23 -14.56 -16.45
C LYS A 207 -7.57 -15.99 -16.05
N SER A 208 -8.50 -16.62 -16.76
CA SER A 208 -8.98 -17.99 -16.50
C SER A 208 -9.66 -18.53 -17.76
N TYR A 209 -9.97 -19.83 -17.83
CA TYR A 209 -10.56 -20.46 -19.02
C TYR A 209 -12.03 -20.04 -19.28
N ASN A 210 -12.82 -19.80 -18.24
CA ASN A 210 -14.22 -19.38 -18.39
C ASN A 210 -14.37 -17.85 -18.40
N LYS A 211 -15.02 -17.33 -19.45
CA LYS A 211 -15.74 -16.05 -19.36
C LYS A 211 -16.92 -16.23 -18.41
N VAL A 212 -17.02 -15.38 -17.40
CA VAL A 212 -18.19 -15.35 -16.52
C VAL A 212 -19.38 -14.85 -17.34
N ASN A 213 -20.44 -15.66 -17.44
CA ASN A 213 -21.75 -15.17 -17.85
C ASN A 213 -22.20 -14.13 -16.81
N ASN A 214 -22.52 -12.92 -17.29
CA ASN A 214 -22.94 -11.80 -16.45
C ASN A 214 -24.10 -12.20 -15.51
N VAL A 215 -23.79 -12.55 -14.27
CA VAL A 215 -24.78 -12.51 -13.20
C VAL A 215 -24.60 -11.16 -12.53
N ARG A 216 -25.40 -10.18 -12.96
CA ARG A 216 -25.66 -8.99 -12.14
C ARG A 216 -26.26 -9.50 -10.84
N ARG A 217 -25.50 -9.41 -9.75
CA ARG A 217 -26.09 -9.36 -8.42
C ARG A 217 -26.28 -7.89 -8.10
N ASP A 218 -27.49 -7.42 -8.27
CA ASP A 218 -27.95 -6.18 -7.66
C ASP A 218 -27.85 -6.39 -6.15
N ILE A 219 -26.92 -5.68 -5.50
CA ILE A 219 -26.79 -5.73 -4.05
C ILE A 219 -27.73 -4.65 -3.53
N GLU A 220 -28.76 -5.07 -2.79
CA GLU A 220 -29.72 -4.19 -2.13
C GLU A 220 -29.00 -3.17 -1.24
N ASP A 221 -29.24 -1.90 -1.54
CA ASP A 221 -28.82 -0.73 -0.78
C ASP A 221 -29.43 -0.76 0.63
N ASN A 222 -28.72 -1.36 1.59
CA ASN A 222 -29.09 -1.25 2.99
C ASN A 222 -28.28 -0.15 3.69
N ASN A 223 -28.97 0.97 3.95
CA ASN A 223 -28.70 2.01 4.94
C ASN A 223 -27.22 2.22 5.32
N TYR A 224 -26.50 2.93 4.47
CA TYR A 224 -25.13 3.40 4.73
C TYR A 224 -25.13 4.74 5.46
N LEU A 225 -24.28 4.87 6.48
CA LEU A 225 -23.89 6.16 7.04
C LEU A 225 -22.97 6.86 6.02
N LYS A 226 -23.56 7.74 5.21
CA LYS A 226 -22.87 8.61 4.26
C LYS A 226 -21.98 9.60 5.03
N THR A 227 -20.70 9.66 4.68
CA THR A 227 -19.81 10.74 5.13
C THR A 227 -19.05 11.27 3.91
N SER A 228 -19.30 12.53 3.58
CA SER A 228 -18.83 13.18 2.36
C SER A 228 -17.47 13.88 2.50
N ILE A 229 -16.77 13.64 3.59
CA ILE A 229 -15.51 14.30 3.91
C ILE A 229 -14.66 13.30 4.67
N ILE A 230 -13.46 12.98 4.16
CA ILE A 230 -12.45 12.25 4.92
C ILE A 230 -12.15 13.12 6.14
N ASN A 231 -12.70 12.75 7.30
CA ASN A 231 -12.44 13.46 8.54
C ASN A 231 -10.94 13.37 8.85
N ASP A 232 -10.25 14.50 8.78
CA ASP A 232 -8.95 14.63 9.42
C ASP A 232 -9.15 14.78 10.93
N CYS A 233 -8.07 14.68 11.71
CA CYS A 233 -8.13 14.86 13.18
C CYS A 233 -8.71 16.22 13.61
N TYR A 234 -8.89 17.18 12.69
CA TYR A 234 -9.51 18.47 12.97
C TYR A 234 -11.03 18.46 12.74
N THR A 235 -11.56 17.52 11.96
CA THR A 235 -12.98 17.48 11.61
C THR A 235 -13.85 16.90 12.73
N CYS A 236 -13.27 16.13 13.66
CA CYS A 236 -13.98 15.59 14.83
C CYS A 236 -14.03 16.55 16.03
N GLY A 237 -13.46 17.76 15.92
CA GLY A 237 -13.41 18.74 17.02
C GLY A 237 -12.59 18.31 18.24
N ASN A 238 -11.87 17.17 18.17
CA ASN A 238 -11.25 16.56 19.33
C ASN A 238 -9.78 17.00 19.45
N GLN A 239 -9.55 18.12 20.14
CA GLN A 239 -8.21 18.70 20.35
C GLN A 239 -7.29 17.85 21.25
N VAL A 240 -7.83 16.82 21.91
CA VAL A 240 -7.14 16.00 22.93
C VAL A 240 -6.76 14.61 22.39
N CYS A 241 -6.77 14.40 21.07
CA CYS A 241 -6.23 13.17 20.51
C CYS A 241 -4.73 13.07 20.85
N ILE A 242 -4.32 12.02 21.58
CA ILE A 242 -2.91 11.76 21.96
C ILE A 242 -2.02 11.57 20.71
N LEU A 243 -2.63 11.37 19.53
CA LEU A 243 -1.98 11.28 18.22
C LEU A 243 -2.02 12.59 17.42
N ASN A 244 -2.62 13.66 17.96
CA ASN A 244 -2.48 15.01 17.45
C ASN A 244 -1.07 15.47 17.79
N ASN A 245 -0.09 15.02 17.00
CA ASN A 245 1.26 15.53 17.12
C ASN A 245 1.17 17.02 16.76
N PRO A 246 1.43 17.95 17.70
CA PRO A 246 1.32 19.37 17.44
C PRO A 246 2.11 19.66 16.19
N LYS A 247 1.50 20.40 15.24
CA LYS A 247 2.06 20.81 13.95
C LYS A 247 3.58 20.79 14.06
N ILE A 248 4.23 19.76 13.49
CA ILE A 248 5.66 19.84 13.29
C ILE A 248 5.77 21.07 12.40
N ASN A 249 6.23 22.17 12.99
CA ASN A 249 6.51 23.37 12.25
C ASN A 249 7.73 22.99 11.42
N ILE A 250 7.45 22.35 10.28
CA ILE A 250 8.42 22.07 9.25
C ILE A 250 8.81 23.46 8.79
N LYS A 251 9.82 24.04 9.47
CA LYS A 251 10.53 25.24 9.03
C LYS A 251 10.68 25.07 7.53
N ASN A 252 10.13 26.02 6.77
CA ASN A 252 10.17 26.05 5.30
C ASN A 252 11.38 25.26 4.81
N ILE A 253 11.14 24.02 4.37
CA ILE A 253 12.20 23.19 3.81
C ILE A 253 12.46 23.84 2.46
N SER A 254 13.38 24.79 2.43
CA SER A 254 13.75 25.53 1.23
C SER A 254 14.37 24.63 0.16
N LYS A 255 14.63 23.36 0.47
CA LYS A 255 15.22 22.38 -0.44
C LYS A 255 14.74 20.97 -0.09
N THR A 256 13.90 20.39 -0.94
CA THR A 256 13.49 18.97 -0.81
C THR A 256 14.49 18.08 -1.53
N THR A 257 14.93 17.00 -0.88
CA THR A 257 15.80 15.99 -1.51
C THR A 257 15.04 14.69 -1.73
N TYR A 258 14.91 14.28 -2.99
CA TYR A 258 14.32 13.00 -3.38
C TYR A 258 15.45 11.97 -3.53
N VAL A 259 15.31 10.81 -2.89
CA VAL A 259 16.27 9.69 -3.01
C VAL A 259 15.51 8.49 -3.52
N ILE A 260 15.91 7.99 -4.69
CA ILE A 260 15.23 6.90 -5.37
C ILE A 260 16.21 5.76 -5.62
N ASP A 261 15.78 4.53 -5.42
CA ASP A 261 16.59 3.31 -5.53
C ASP A 261 16.32 2.51 -6.82
N GLU A 262 15.18 2.71 -7.47
CA GLU A 262 14.79 2.02 -8.71
C GLU A 262 13.87 2.88 -9.59
N TYR A 263 13.88 2.64 -10.91
CA TYR A 263 12.93 3.31 -11.82
C TYR A 263 11.48 2.93 -11.52
N SER A 264 10.62 3.94 -11.48
CA SER A 264 9.18 3.79 -11.28
C SER A 264 8.43 4.94 -11.96
N SER A 265 7.44 4.62 -12.80
CA SER A 265 6.65 5.62 -13.52
C SER A 265 5.77 6.45 -12.57
N GLU A 266 5.34 5.87 -11.44
CA GLU A 266 4.53 6.57 -10.44
C GLU A 266 5.35 7.64 -9.71
N TYR A 267 6.62 7.36 -9.42
CA TYR A 267 7.49 8.36 -8.80
C TYR A 267 8.05 9.36 -9.80
N GLU A 268 8.26 8.98 -11.05
CA GLU A 268 8.62 9.90 -12.12
C GLU A 268 7.56 10.98 -12.31
N ASN A 269 6.30 10.56 -12.45
CA ASN A 269 5.17 11.49 -12.57
C ASN A 269 5.04 12.37 -11.31
N TYR A 270 5.14 11.77 -10.13
CA TYR A 270 5.08 12.51 -8.87
C TYR A 270 6.17 13.60 -8.77
N ILE A 271 7.41 13.26 -9.10
CA ILE A 271 8.53 14.20 -9.02
C ILE A 271 8.34 15.33 -10.03
N ASN A 272 7.97 15.04 -11.27
CA ASN A 272 7.74 16.08 -12.28
C ASN A 272 6.61 17.06 -11.90
N ASN A 273 5.57 16.55 -11.25
CA ASN A 273 4.42 17.37 -10.86
C ASN A 273 4.68 18.19 -9.58
N TYR A 274 5.51 17.70 -8.66
CA TYR A 274 5.60 18.27 -7.31
C TYR A 274 6.98 18.71 -6.85
N SER A 275 8.06 18.40 -7.58
CA SER A 275 9.37 18.98 -7.26
C SER A 275 9.41 20.46 -7.63
N GLU A 276 10.13 21.22 -6.80
CA GLU A 276 10.43 22.64 -7.00
C GLU A 276 11.82 22.77 -7.66
N ASP A 277 12.13 23.88 -8.33
CA ASP A 277 13.40 24.05 -9.07
C ASP A 277 14.65 23.96 -8.17
N ASN A 278 14.50 24.30 -6.89
CA ASN A 278 15.55 24.18 -5.88
C ASN A 278 15.71 22.74 -5.32
N SER A 279 14.86 21.79 -5.72
CA SER A 279 14.89 20.42 -5.22
C SER A 279 16.11 19.67 -5.74
N THR A 280 16.66 18.76 -4.94
CA THR A 280 17.72 17.84 -5.38
C THR A 280 17.14 16.46 -5.56
N ILE A 281 17.46 15.81 -6.66
CA ILE A 281 16.95 14.49 -7.00
C ILE A 281 18.13 13.56 -7.19
N ILE A 282 18.20 12.54 -6.34
CA ILE A 282 19.29 11.57 -6.29
C ILE A 282 18.81 10.28 -6.96
N LEU A 283 19.44 9.93 -8.07
CA LEU A 283 19.14 8.75 -8.85
C LEU A 283 20.28 7.71 -8.79
N PRO A 284 19.94 6.41 -8.87
CA PRO A 284 20.91 5.34 -8.75
C PRO A 284 21.68 5.04 -10.05
N PHE A 285 21.26 5.64 -11.18
CA PHE A 285 21.81 5.45 -12.52
C PHE A 285 21.69 6.73 -13.35
N PHE A 286 22.47 6.83 -14.43
CA PHE A 286 22.39 7.95 -15.38
C PHE A 286 20.98 8.10 -15.98
N LYS A 287 20.59 9.34 -16.27
CA LYS A 287 19.31 9.73 -16.91
C LYS A 287 19.01 8.99 -18.23
N ARG A 288 20.01 8.37 -18.87
CA ARG A 288 19.92 7.65 -20.15
C ARG A 288 20.82 6.39 -20.24
N GLN A 289 20.93 5.57 -19.19
CA GLN A 289 21.55 4.25 -19.38
C GLN A 289 20.51 3.14 -19.47
N LYS A 290 20.41 2.55 -20.67
CA LYS A 290 19.83 1.23 -20.91
C LYS A 290 20.55 0.24 -20.00
N ILE A 291 19.94 -0.13 -18.88
CA ILE A 291 20.28 -1.40 -18.26
C ILE A 291 19.93 -2.45 -19.31
N LYS A 292 20.89 -3.31 -19.69
CA LYS A 292 20.66 -4.43 -20.61
C LYS A 292 19.38 -5.16 -20.15
N ASN A 293 18.29 -4.97 -20.89
CA ASN A 293 16.92 -5.51 -20.72
C ASN A 293 15.82 -4.62 -20.12
N ASP A 294 16.01 -3.32 -19.89
CA ASP A 294 14.84 -2.43 -19.63
C ASP A 294 14.99 -1.08 -20.35
N ASN A 295 14.06 -0.78 -21.27
CA ASN A 295 14.01 0.45 -22.08
C ASN A 295 13.59 1.70 -21.26
N LYS A 296 13.74 1.67 -19.93
CA LYS A 296 13.15 2.67 -19.03
C LYS A 296 14.24 3.61 -18.51
N SER A 297 14.09 4.90 -18.78
CA SER A 297 15.02 5.96 -18.38
C SER A 297 14.25 7.12 -17.76
N TRP A 298 14.79 7.71 -16.69
CA TRP A 298 14.15 8.83 -16.00
C TRP A 298 14.09 10.10 -16.86
N THR A 299 12.89 10.61 -17.10
CA THR A 299 12.62 11.90 -17.75
C THR A 299 12.16 12.92 -16.70
N ILE A 300 13.10 13.39 -15.89
CA ILE A 300 12.86 14.40 -14.85
C ILE A 300 13.16 15.80 -15.39
N HIS A 301 12.21 16.71 -15.24
CA HIS A 301 12.27 18.07 -15.82
C HIS A 301 12.59 19.18 -14.82
N LYS A 302 12.37 18.96 -13.52
CA LYS A 302 12.54 19.95 -12.45
C LYS A 302 13.56 19.48 -11.42
N GLY A 303 14.27 20.42 -10.82
CA GLY A 303 15.29 20.17 -9.81
C GLY A 303 16.65 19.72 -10.37
N GLU A 304 17.65 19.80 -9.50
CA GLU A 304 19.01 19.36 -9.78
C GLU A 304 19.10 17.82 -9.67
N VAL A 305 19.35 17.15 -10.80
CA VAL A 305 19.47 15.68 -10.84
C VAL A 305 20.93 15.28 -10.63
N ILE A 306 21.19 14.60 -9.52
CA ILE A 306 22.48 14.04 -9.16
C ILE A 306 22.40 12.52 -9.33
N THR A 307 23.30 11.94 -10.10
CA THR A 307 23.37 10.49 -10.33
C THR A 307 24.59 9.92 -9.64
N TYR A 308 24.42 8.83 -8.90
CA TYR A 308 25.53 8.11 -8.28
C TYR A 308 25.72 6.75 -8.95
N SER A 309 26.95 6.26 -8.97
CA SER A 309 27.26 4.87 -9.32
C SER A 309 26.76 3.91 -8.23
N ILE A 310 26.55 2.63 -8.60
CA ILE A 310 26.18 1.56 -7.64
C ILE A 310 27.15 1.51 -6.45
N ILE A 311 28.43 1.79 -6.68
CA ILE A 311 29.49 1.77 -5.66
C ILE A 311 29.25 2.88 -4.63
N GLU A 312 28.89 4.07 -5.06
CA GLU A 312 28.63 5.22 -4.18
C GLU A 312 27.32 5.03 -3.38
N ILE A 313 26.30 4.41 -3.99
CA ILE A 313 25.06 4.04 -3.29
C ILE A 313 25.35 2.99 -2.22
N TYR A 314 26.15 1.98 -2.55
CA TYR A 314 26.58 0.96 -1.60
C TYR A 314 27.33 1.60 -0.41
N GLN A 315 28.20 2.58 -0.66
CA GLN A 315 28.88 3.33 0.40
C GLN A 315 27.92 4.17 1.25
N CYS A 316 26.94 4.85 0.65
CA CYS A 316 25.88 5.57 1.37
C CYS A 316 25.03 4.62 2.24
N ILE A 317 24.69 3.43 1.75
CA ILE A 317 23.98 2.39 2.52
C ILE A 317 24.86 1.85 3.66
N LYS A 318 26.17 1.66 3.45
CA LYS A 318 27.10 1.22 4.49
C LYS A 318 27.23 2.28 5.61
N CYS A 319 27.15 3.57 5.26
CA CYS A 319 27.12 4.67 6.21
C CYS A 319 25.80 4.78 7.00
N LYS A 320 24.73 4.09 6.58
CA LYS A 320 23.43 4.03 7.29
C LYS A 320 23.53 3.47 8.72
N PHE A 321 24.62 2.80 9.05
CA PHE A 321 24.93 2.27 10.38
C PHE A 321 25.78 3.21 11.26
N LYS A 322 26.19 4.38 10.76
CA LYS A 322 26.92 5.39 11.54
C LYS A 322 25.98 6.46 12.08
N LYS A 323 26.22 6.94 13.31
CA LYS A 323 25.52 8.11 13.88
C LYS A 323 26.00 9.38 13.17
N GLY A 324 25.07 10.19 12.66
CA GLY A 324 25.33 11.46 11.98
C GLY A 324 24.54 11.62 10.68
N ASN A 325 24.62 12.79 10.04
CA ASN A 325 24.06 12.98 8.70
C ASN A 325 24.89 12.16 7.71
N ILE A 326 24.34 11.00 7.32
CA ILE A 326 24.93 10.01 6.42
C ILE A 326 25.40 10.65 5.11
N PHE A 327 24.66 11.66 4.62
CA PHE A 327 24.99 12.36 3.37
C PHE A 327 26.17 13.32 3.53
N LYS A 328 26.25 14.05 4.65
CA LYS A 328 27.41 14.91 4.95
C LYS A 328 28.69 14.06 5.07
N LEU A 329 28.61 12.92 5.75
CA LEU A 329 29.74 11.99 5.91
C LEU A 329 30.17 11.34 4.58
N SER A 330 29.23 11.07 3.68
CA SER A 330 29.50 10.58 2.33
C SER A 330 30.22 11.64 1.48
N LEU A 331 29.68 12.87 1.48
CA LEU A 331 30.25 14.01 0.75
C LEU A 331 31.64 14.43 1.28
N GLU A 332 31.86 14.39 2.60
CA GLU A 332 33.16 14.70 3.22
C GLU A 332 34.24 13.68 2.85
N LYS A 333 33.89 12.39 2.74
CA LYS A 333 34.85 11.36 2.31
C LYS A 333 35.30 11.51 0.87
N ASN A 334 34.43 11.98 -0.02
CA ASN A 334 34.80 12.26 -1.41
C ASN A 334 35.65 13.53 -1.60
N ARG A 335 35.74 14.41 -0.59
CA ARG A 335 36.66 15.55 -0.61
C ARG A 335 38.07 15.22 -0.08
N GLY A 336 38.27 14.01 0.45
CA GLY A 336 39.53 13.59 1.08
C GLY A 336 40.37 12.59 0.28
N GLY A 337 40.09 12.41 -1.02
CA GLY A 337 40.84 11.51 -1.89
C GLY A 337 41.27 12.21 -3.18
N GLY A 338 42.36 12.99 -3.09
CA GLY A 338 43.27 13.25 -4.21
C GLY A 338 44.40 12.26 -4.18
#